data_AF-A0A1C0V1S5-F1
#
_entry.id   AF-A0A1C0V1S5-F1
#
_cell.length_a   1.000
_cell.length_b   1.000
_cell.length_c   1.000
_cell.angle_alpha   90.00
_cell.angle_beta   90.00
_cell.angle_gamma   90.00
#
_symmetry.space_group_name_H-M   'P 1'
#
loop_
_entity.id
_entity.type
_entity.pdbx_description
1 polymer ?
#
loop_
_entity_poly.entity_id
_entity_poly.type
_entity_poly.pdbx_seq_one_letter_code
_entity_poly.pdbx_strand_id
1 'polypeptide(L)' 'MASIREVTGDPGDTWDDLSWSDLSSEEQEVWGVLGWDEDSWEEETNPPASNDQYWDDLSSSERAAAKKLGYTQEFWDEE' A
#
# COMPACT_ATOMS: atom_id res chain seq x y z
N MET A 1 4.75 -9.05 -17.86
CA MET A 1 4.20 -7.71 -17.55
C MET A 1 3.61 -7.87 -16.18
N ALA A 2 4.32 -7.42 -15.14
CA ALA A 2 4.02 -7.82 -13.77
C ALA A 2 2.94 -6.88 -13.22
N SER A 3 1.73 -6.98 -13.77
CA SER A 3 0.60 -6.22 -13.28
C SER A 3 0.35 -6.53 -11.81
N ILE A 4 0.18 -5.46 -11.02
CA ILE A 4 -0.25 -5.51 -9.61
C ILE A 4 -1.41 -6.48 -9.47
N ARG A 5 -1.39 -7.28 -8.38
CA ARG A 5 -2.43 -8.28 -8.16
C ARG A 5 -3.81 -7.61 -8.13
N GLU A 6 -4.79 -8.30 -8.70
CA GLU A 6 -6.16 -7.79 -8.76
C GLU A 6 -6.84 -8.02 -7.40
N VAL A 7 -6.86 -6.98 -6.57
CA VAL A 7 -7.52 -7.00 -5.27
C VAL A 7 -9.02 -6.88 -5.48
N THR A 8 -9.76 -7.93 -5.15
CA THR A 8 -11.21 -8.01 -5.30
C THR A 8 -11.87 -8.17 -3.94
N GLY A 9 -11.88 -7.09 -3.16
CA GLY A 9 -12.41 -7.09 -1.80
C GLY A 9 -11.84 -5.95 -0.98
N ASP A 10 -11.67 -6.22 0.31
CA ASP A 10 -10.94 -5.34 1.20
C ASP A 10 -9.43 -5.42 0.87
N PRO A 11 -8.82 -4.30 0.46
CA PRO A 11 -7.40 -4.27 0.14
C PRO A 11 -6.53 -4.50 1.37
N GLY A 12 -6.89 -3.93 2.53
CA GLY A 12 -6.16 -4.15 3.79
C GLY A 12 -5.93 -5.60 4.09
N ASP A 13 -7.01 -6.37 4.18
CA ASP A 13 -6.97 -7.81 4.44
C ASP A 13 -6.07 -8.56 3.42
N THR A 14 -6.07 -8.13 2.16
CA THR A 14 -5.25 -8.77 1.12
C THR A 14 -3.77 -8.47 1.29
N TRP A 15 -3.42 -7.25 1.68
CA TRP A 15 -2.04 -6.81 1.83
C TRP A 15 -1.45 -7.24 3.18
N ASP A 16 -2.24 -7.24 4.25
CA ASP A 16 -1.84 -7.66 5.60
C ASP A 16 -1.49 -9.17 5.67
N ASP A 17 -2.13 -10.00 4.84
CA ASP A 17 -1.82 -11.44 4.71
C ASP A 17 -0.51 -11.73 3.92
N LEU A 18 0.16 -10.70 3.38
CA LEU A 18 1.34 -10.85 2.51
C LEU A 18 2.59 -10.28 3.16
N SER A 19 3.71 -10.97 2.96
CA SER A 19 5.04 -10.42 3.29
C SER A 19 5.55 -9.52 2.17
N TRP A 20 6.52 -8.65 2.47
CA TRP A 20 7.15 -7.80 1.44
C TRP A 20 7.80 -8.64 0.33
N SER A 21 8.31 -9.82 0.68
CA SER A 21 8.89 -10.79 -0.24
C SER A 21 7.86 -11.48 -1.16
N ASP A 22 6.58 -11.49 -0.78
CA ASP A 22 5.47 -11.99 -1.62
C ASP A 22 5.00 -10.95 -2.65
N LEU A 23 5.41 -9.68 -2.48
CA LEU A 23 5.12 -8.60 -3.41
C LEU A 23 6.01 -8.70 -4.66
N SER A 24 5.43 -8.42 -5.81
CA SER A 24 6.15 -8.25 -7.07
C SER A 24 6.89 -6.91 -7.11
N SER A 25 7.87 -6.78 -8.01
CA SER A 25 8.65 -5.54 -8.12
C SER A 25 7.81 -4.30 -8.43
N GLU A 26 6.68 -4.44 -9.15
CA GLU A 26 5.74 -3.32 -9.39
C GLU A 26 4.96 -2.96 -8.12
N GLU A 27 4.58 -3.95 -7.30
CA GLU A 27 3.90 -3.72 -6.02
C GLU A 27 4.81 -3.04 -5.01
N GLN A 28 6.05 -3.52 -4.86
CA GLN A 28 7.06 -2.90 -4.01
C GLN A 28 7.36 -1.46 -4.43
N GLU A 29 7.43 -1.18 -5.75
CA GLU A 29 7.63 0.18 -6.24
C GLU A 29 6.45 1.09 -5.86
N VAL A 30 5.21 0.59 -5.96
CA VAL A 30 4.01 1.35 -5.64
C VAL A 30 3.86 1.59 -4.14
N TRP A 31 4.14 0.58 -3.31
CA TRP A 31 4.26 0.73 -1.86
C TRP A 31 5.38 1.70 -1.47
N GLY A 32 6.51 1.65 -2.19
CA GLY A 32 7.60 2.63 -2.05
C GLY A 32 7.19 4.08 -2.33
N VAL A 33 6.20 4.33 -3.18
CA VAL A 33 5.65 5.70 -3.38
C VAL A 33 4.93 6.19 -2.14
N LEU A 34 4.28 5.29 -1.41
CA LEU A 34 3.68 5.56 -0.10
C LEU A 34 4.76 5.64 1.00
N GLY A 35 6.03 5.34 0.68
CA GLY A 35 7.13 5.33 1.63
C GLY A 35 7.29 4.03 2.39
N TRP A 36 6.55 2.98 2.02
CA TRP A 36 6.74 1.65 2.56
C TRP A 36 7.96 0.99 1.93
N ASP A 37 8.71 0.31 2.77
CA ASP A 37 9.86 -0.51 2.44
C ASP A 37 9.81 -1.83 3.21
N GLU A 38 10.66 -2.79 2.83
CA GLU A 38 10.75 -4.12 3.45
C GLU A 38 10.84 -4.03 4.97
N ASP A 39 11.69 -3.16 5.48
CA ASP A 39 11.90 -3.00 6.92
C ASP A 39 10.63 -2.46 7.62
N SER A 40 9.95 -1.48 7.03
CA SER A 40 8.71 -0.92 7.60
C SER A 40 7.51 -1.88 7.51
N TRP A 41 7.46 -2.70 6.45
CA TRP A 41 6.40 -3.67 6.19
C TRP A 41 6.48 -4.85 7.15
N GLU A 42 7.69 -5.37 7.38
CA GLU A 42 7.94 -6.49 8.29
C GLU A 42 8.05 -6.03 9.77
N GLU A 43 7.55 -4.82 10.08
CA GLU A 43 7.59 -4.19 11.40
C GLU A 43 9.00 -4.08 12.02
N GLU A 44 10.07 -4.14 11.21
CA GLU A 44 11.45 -3.94 11.67
C GLU A 44 11.73 -2.45 11.95
N THR A 45 11.05 -1.55 11.25
CA THR A 45 11.14 -0.10 11.44
C THR A 45 9.78 0.56 11.60
N ASN A 46 9.78 1.87 11.88
CA ASN A 46 8.54 2.63 11.99
C ASN A 46 7.83 2.71 10.63
N PRO A 47 6.50 2.58 10.59
CA PRO A 47 5.74 2.73 9.37
C PRO A 47 5.91 4.14 8.79
N PRO A 48 5.74 4.31 7.47
CA PRO A 48 5.83 5.60 6.83
C PRO A 48 4.72 6.53 7.29
N ALA A 49 4.95 7.84 7.14
CA ALA A 49 3.96 8.85 7.47
C ALA A 49 2.66 8.73 6.67
N SER A 50 2.67 8.04 5.52
CA SER A 50 1.45 7.73 4.76
C SER A 50 0.48 6.86 5.56
N ASN A 51 0.96 5.96 6.41
CA ASN A 51 0.13 5.07 7.23
C ASN A 51 -0.74 5.83 8.24
N ASP A 52 -0.24 6.96 8.76
CA ASP A 52 -0.99 7.81 9.70
C ASP A 52 -1.79 8.92 9.00
N GLN A 53 -1.73 9.00 7.67
CA GLN A 53 -2.43 10.02 6.88
C GLN A 53 -3.74 9.50 6.32
N TYR A 54 -4.77 10.35 6.41
CA TYR A 54 -6.01 10.12 5.69
C TYR A 54 -5.79 10.24 4.18
N TRP A 55 -6.68 9.62 3.42
CA TRP A 55 -6.64 9.66 1.96
C TRP A 55 -6.61 11.08 1.40
N ASP A 56 -7.28 12.03 2.05
CA ASP A 56 -7.31 13.42 1.62
C ASP A 56 -5.98 14.16 1.86
N ASP A 57 -5.22 13.74 2.87
CA ASP A 57 -3.88 14.25 3.19
C ASP A 57 -2.79 13.66 2.28
N LEU A 58 -3.03 12.48 1.71
CA LEU A 58 -2.12 11.87 0.73
C LEU A 58 -1.93 12.76 -0.50
N SER A 59 -0.69 12.82 -0.97
CA SER A 59 -0.33 13.47 -2.22
C SER A 59 -1.01 12.79 -3.42
N SER A 60 -1.06 13.49 -4.55
CA SER A 60 -1.63 12.94 -5.79
C SER A 60 -0.92 11.65 -6.25
N SER A 61 0.37 11.52 -5.96
CA SER A 61 1.17 10.33 -6.28
C SER A 61 0.82 9.16 -5.38
N GLU A 62 0.72 9.40 -4.07
CA GLU A 62 0.34 8.40 -3.06
C GLU A 62 -1.07 7.86 -3.32
N ARG A 63 -2.04 8.74 -3.58
CA ARG A 63 -3.40 8.29 -3.95
C ARG A 63 -3.43 7.49 -5.24
N ALA A 64 -2.60 7.85 -6.22
CA ALA A 64 -2.50 7.08 -7.46
C ALA A 64 -1.89 5.69 -7.21
N ALA A 65 -0.94 5.59 -6.28
CA ALA A 65 -0.36 4.34 -5.84
C ALA A 65 -1.39 3.48 -5.08
N ALA A 66 -2.05 4.05 -4.08
CA ALA A 66 -3.10 3.36 -3.33
C ALA A 66 -4.23 2.85 -4.25
N LYS A 67 -4.70 3.67 -5.21
CA LYS A 67 -5.66 3.23 -6.23
C LYS A 67 -5.17 2.06 -7.09
N LYS A 68 -3.88 2.02 -7.40
CA LYS A 68 -3.27 0.91 -8.15
C LYS A 68 -3.26 -0.38 -7.33
N LEU A 69 -3.10 -0.27 -6.02
CA LEU A 69 -3.16 -1.36 -5.05
C LEU A 69 -4.60 -1.81 -4.72
N GLY A 70 -5.61 -1.16 -5.32
CA GLY A 70 -7.01 -1.47 -5.06
C GLY A 70 -7.64 -0.69 -3.91
N TYR A 71 -6.87 0.15 -3.21
CA TYR A 71 -7.41 1.04 -2.18
C TYR A 71 -8.29 2.12 -2.81
N THR A 72 -9.42 2.36 -2.14
CA THR A 72 -10.27 3.52 -2.35
C THR A 72 -10.19 4.40 -1.12
N GLN A 73 -10.72 5.63 -1.22
CA GLN A 73 -10.80 6.51 -0.06
C GLN A 73 -11.57 5.89 1.11
N GLU A 74 -12.66 5.17 0.81
CA GLU A 74 -13.46 4.48 1.83
C GLU A 74 -12.63 3.44 2.55
N PHE A 75 -11.98 2.51 1.82
CA PHE A 75 -11.13 1.50 2.45
C PHE A 75 -9.95 2.13 3.19
N TRP A 76 -9.22 3.05 2.56
CA TRP A 76 -8.05 3.67 3.18
C TRP A 76 -8.37 4.43 4.48
N ASP A 77 -9.49 5.15 4.53
CA ASP A 77 -9.88 5.89 5.74
C ASP A 77 -10.58 4.98 6.78
N GLU A 78 -10.94 3.75 6.43
CA GLU A 78 -11.55 2.74 7.32
C GLU A 78 -10.53 1.77 7.97
N GLU A 79 -9.27 1.79 7.53
CA GLU A 79 -8.14 1.00 8.06
C GLU A 79 -7.55 1.64 9.34
#